data_AF-A0A8X6IU38-F1
#
_entry.id   AF-A0A8X6IU38-F1
#
_cell.length_a   1.000
_cell.length_b   1.000
_cell.length_c   1.000
_cell.angle_alpha   90.00
_cell.angle_beta   90.00
_cell.angle_gamma   90.00
#
_symmetry.space_group_name_H-M   'P 1'
#
loop_
_entity.id
_entity.type
_entity.pdbx_description
1 polymer ?
#
loop_
_entity_poly.entity_id
_entity_poly.type
_entity_poly.pdbx_seq_one_letter_code
_entity_poly.pdbx_strand_id
1 'polypeptide(L)'
;VLAKCIETFKKNIPNSSLHKMKCVEDLLTFYSTPVDGHLPYDALVRKSESLPPNLHIMPDKKSFDPATDTFFDGVSAFPGRKRVLYTKTGEKFEKVIEWPNI
;
A
#
# COMPACT_ATOMS: atom_id res chain seq x y z
N VAL A 1 -11.80 26.56 19.37
CA VAL A 1 -10.38 26.13 19.55
C VAL A 1 -10.04 24.97 18.64
N LEU A 2 -10.71 23.81 18.76
CA LEU A 2 -10.42 22.61 17.94
C LEU A 2 -10.43 22.86 16.43
N ALA A 3 -11.46 23.54 15.89
CA ALA A 3 -11.55 23.84 14.47
C ALA A 3 -10.33 24.62 13.95
N LYS A 4 -9.86 25.62 14.71
CA LYS A 4 -8.67 26.41 14.38
C LYS A 4 -7.41 25.55 14.38
N CYS A 5 -7.28 24.64 15.35
CA CYS A 5 -6.15 23.69 15.40
C CYS A 5 -6.14 22.74 14.18
N ILE A 6 -7.32 22.25 13.76
CA ILE A 6 -7.44 21.38 12.59
C ILE A 6 -7.01 22.12 11.32
N GLU A 7 -7.42 23.39 11.17
CA GLU A 7 -7.00 24.24 10.04
C GLU A 7 -5.49 24.52 10.04
N THR A 8 -4.90 24.83 11.21
CA THR A 8 -3.47 25.16 11.31
C THR A 8 -2.57 23.95 11.11
N PHE A 9 -2.90 22.80 11.71
CA PHE A 9 -2.06 21.61 11.68
C PHE A 9 -2.44 20.64 10.56
N LYS A 10 -3.54 20.88 9.83
CA LYS A 10 -4.09 20.00 8.78
C LYS A 10 -4.29 18.55 9.24
N LYS A 11 -4.42 18.32 10.54
CA LYS A 11 -4.60 17.00 11.18
C LYS A 11 -5.97 16.99 11.86
N ASN A 12 -6.86 16.15 11.36
CA ASN A 12 -8.21 16.00 11.93
C ASN A 12 -8.18 15.09 13.17
N ILE A 13 -9.05 15.38 14.14
CA ILE A 13 -9.24 14.56 15.34
C ILE A 13 -10.37 13.56 15.06
N PRO A 14 -10.12 12.25 15.18
CA PRO A 14 -11.19 11.25 15.01
C PRO A 14 -12.29 11.40 16.06
N ASN A 15 -13.55 11.19 15.68
CA ASN A 15 -14.70 11.22 16.59
C ASN A 15 -14.51 10.27 17.79
N SER A 16 -13.89 9.11 17.56
CA SER A 16 -13.57 8.13 18.59
C SER A 16 -12.60 8.64 19.66
N SER A 17 -11.80 9.67 19.35
CA SER A 17 -10.80 10.24 20.27
C SER A 17 -11.25 11.57 20.87
N LEU A 18 -12.38 12.14 20.40
CA LEU A 18 -12.88 13.43 20.85
C LEU A 18 -13.18 13.45 22.36
N HIS A 19 -13.74 12.36 22.90
CA HIS A 19 -14.06 12.23 24.33
C HIS A 19 -12.82 12.21 25.24
N LYS A 20 -11.62 11.99 24.67
CA LYS A 20 -10.35 11.98 25.41
C LYS A 20 -9.73 13.38 25.51
N MET A 21 -10.21 14.35 24.74
CA MET A 21 -9.65 15.70 24.70
C MET A 21 -10.37 16.59 25.73
N LYS A 22 -9.98 16.48 27.01
CA LYS A 22 -10.61 17.23 28.10
C LYS A 22 -9.86 18.51 28.43
N CYS A 23 -8.53 18.47 28.29
CA CYS A 23 -7.63 19.57 28.62
C CYS A 23 -6.79 19.99 27.41
N VAL A 24 -6.17 21.18 27.50
CA VAL A 24 -5.25 21.69 26.47
C VAL A 24 -4.01 20.80 26.34
N GLU A 25 -3.57 20.19 27.44
CA GLU A 25 -2.45 19.25 27.46
C GLU A 25 -2.70 18.01 26.59
N ASP A 26 -3.93 17.49 26.59
CA ASP A 26 -4.32 16.34 25.76
C ASP A 26 -4.20 16.68 24.27
N LEU A 27 -4.59 17.92 23.91
CA LEU A 27 -4.46 18.42 22.55
C LEU A 27 -3.00 18.61 22.16
N LEU A 28 -2.19 19.19 23.05
CA LEU A 28 -0.75 19.37 22.82
C LEU A 28 -0.08 18.01 22.56
N THR A 29 -0.39 17.02 23.40
CA THR A 29 0.11 15.65 23.26
C THR A 29 -0.31 15.03 21.93
N PHE A 30 -1.59 15.18 21.54
CA PHE A 30 -2.12 14.63 20.30
C PHE A 30 -1.46 15.24 19.05
N TYR A 31 -1.27 16.56 19.01
CA TYR A 31 -0.65 17.23 17.88
C TYR A 31 0.88 17.08 17.85
N SER A 32 1.52 16.87 19.01
CA SER A 32 2.95 16.58 19.11
C SER A 32 3.29 15.15 18.65
N THR A 33 2.36 14.20 18.77
CA THR A 33 2.60 12.81 18.36
C THR A 33 2.60 12.69 16.82
N PRO A 34 3.72 12.26 16.19
CA PRO A 34 3.79 12.04 14.76
C PRO A 34 2.94 10.82 14.38
N VAL A 35 2.29 10.89 13.23
CA VAL A 35 1.52 9.78 12.67
C VAL A 35 2.18 9.38 11.37
N ASP A 36 2.59 8.12 11.27
CA ASP A 36 3.06 7.55 10.02
C ASP A 36 1.86 7.13 9.16
N GLY A 37 1.78 7.66 7.95
CA GLY A 37 0.74 7.34 6.97
C GLY A 37 1.14 6.21 6.02
N HIS A 38 2.35 5.65 6.14
CA HIS A 38 2.83 4.61 5.25
C HIS A 38 2.26 3.24 5.61
N LEU A 39 1.99 2.45 4.57
CA LEU A 39 1.67 1.04 4.77
C LEU A 39 2.90 0.33 5.36
N PRO A 40 2.71 -0.67 6.23
CA PRO A 40 3.81 -1.43 6.82
C PRO A 40 4.77 -1.99 5.77
N TYR A 41 4.25 -2.40 4.61
CA TYR A 41 5.05 -2.88 3.49
C TYR A 41 5.95 -1.79 2.90
N ASP A 42 5.42 -0.59 2.68
CA ASP A 42 6.20 0.52 2.14
C ASP A 42 7.27 0.99 3.14
N ALA A 43 6.97 0.92 4.44
CA ALA A 43 7.96 1.18 5.48
C ALA A 43 9.12 0.17 5.46
N LEU A 44 8.84 -1.10 5.15
CA LEU A 44 9.88 -2.13 4.99
C LEU A 44 10.70 -1.93 3.72
N VAL A 45 10.07 -1.54 2.60
CA VAL A 45 10.78 -1.21 1.36
C VAL A 45 11.79 -0.08 1.59
N ARG A 46 11.41 0.95 2.35
CA ARG A 46 12.31 2.07 2.69
C ARG A 46 13.47 1.68 3.59
N LYS A 47 13.31 0.60 4.36
CA LYS A 47 14.33 0.06 5.26
C LYS A 47 15.16 -1.04 4.59
N SER A 48 15.10 -1.17 3.26
CA SER A 48 15.81 -2.21 2.48
C SER A 48 17.29 -2.40 2.89
N GLU A 49 17.98 -1.33 3.27
CA GLU A 49 19.38 -1.34 3.70
C GLU A 49 19.60 -2.00 5.07
N SER A 50 18.59 -1.98 5.95
CA SER A 50 18.66 -2.58 7.28
C SER A 50 18.09 -4.00 7.31
N LEU A 51 17.72 -4.57 6.16
CA LEU A 51 17.16 -5.91 6.10
C LEU A 51 18.27 -6.96 6.25
N PRO A 52 17.94 -8.12 6.84
CA PRO A 52 18.82 -9.27 6.81
C PRO A 52 19.23 -9.64 5.38
N PRO A 53 20.46 -10.16 5.15
CA PRO A 53 20.97 -10.45 3.81
C PRO A 53 20.17 -11.54 3.07
N ASN A 54 19.38 -12.32 3.79
CA ASN A 54 18.51 -13.37 3.25
C ASN A 54 17.07 -12.89 2.95
N LEU A 55 16.76 -11.60 3.11
CA LEU A 55 15.44 -11.04 2.86
C LEU A 55 15.50 -9.92 1.82
N HIS A 56 14.88 -10.16 0.67
CA HIS A 56 14.73 -9.16 -0.38
C HIS A 56 13.24 -8.83 -0.59
N ILE A 57 12.90 -7.54 -0.58
CA ILE A 57 11.54 -7.06 -0.80
C ILE A 57 11.41 -6.54 -2.22
N MET A 58 10.40 -7.01 -2.94
CA MET A 58 10.10 -6.57 -4.31
C MET A 58 8.98 -5.52 -4.31
N PRO A 59 9.29 -4.21 -4.32
CA PRO A 59 8.29 -3.16 -4.16
C PRO A 59 7.22 -3.21 -5.24
N ASP A 60 7.60 -3.58 -6.47
CA ASP A 60 6.69 -3.68 -7.60
C ASP A 60 6.25 -5.13 -7.79
N LYS A 61 4.92 -5.32 -7.78
CA LYS A 61 4.31 -6.60 -8.11
C LYS A 61 4.54 -6.87 -9.59
N LYS A 62 5.52 -7.71 -9.91
CA LYS A 62 5.66 -8.28 -11.25
C LYS A 62 4.50 -9.25 -11.50
N SER A 63 3.50 -8.79 -12.24
CA SER A 63 2.47 -9.66 -12.77
C SER A 63 2.99 -10.30 -14.05
N PHE A 64 2.64 -11.56 -14.29
CA PHE A 64 3.00 -12.21 -15.54
C PHE A 64 2.41 -11.46 -16.73
N ASP A 65 3.30 -11.04 -17.63
CA ASP A 65 2.96 -10.40 -18.88
C ASP A 65 3.56 -11.20 -20.06
N PRO A 66 2.72 -11.78 -20.94
CA PRO A 66 3.18 -12.65 -22.02
C PRO A 66 4.22 -12.02 -22.95
N ALA A 67 4.14 -10.70 -23.15
CA ALA A 67 5.04 -9.99 -24.06
C ALA A 67 6.46 -9.80 -23.51
N THR A 68 6.62 -9.81 -22.19
CA THR A 68 7.91 -9.58 -21.51
C THR A 68 8.55 -10.85 -20.99
N ASP A 69 7.85 -11.97 -21.08
CA ASP A 69 8.31 -13.24 -20.58
C ASP A 69 9.35 -13.85 -21.52
N THR A 70 10.59 -13.91 -21.06
CA THR A 70 11.72 -14.49 -21.79
C THR A 70 11.97 -15.95 -21.44
N PHE A 71 11.33 -16.48 -20.40
CA PHE A 71 11.64 -17.82 -19.88
C PHE A 71 10.67 -18.89 -20.40
N PHE A 72 9.39 -18.56 -20.57
CA PHE A 72 8.38 -19.49 -21.10
C PHE A 72 7.78 -19.02 -22.43
N ASP A 73 8.44 -18.12 -23.17
CA ASP A 73 7.96 -17.61 -24.46
C ASP A 73 6.49 -17.11 -24.42
N GLY A 74 6.08 -16.51 -23.30
CA GLY A 74 4.73 -15.98 -23.11
C GLY A 74 3.66 -17.04 -22.83
N VAL A 75 4.05 -18.30 -22.65
CA VAL A 75 3.16 -19.41 -22.33
C VAL A 75 2.78 -19.40 -20.84
N SER A 76 1.49 -19.27 -20.56
CA SER A 76 0.94 -19.36 -19.19
C SER A 76 0.42 -20.77 -18.89
N ALA A 77 0.71 -21.28 -17.69
CA ALA A 77 0.19 -22.56 -17.19
C ALA A 77 -1.35 -22.60 -17.04
N PHE A 78 -2.03 -21.44 -17.10
CA PHE A 78 -3.47 -21.32 -16.89
C PHE A 78 -4.17 -20.56 -18.03
N PRO A 79 -4.31 -21.18 -19.21
CA PRO A 79 -5.00 -20.53 -20.32
C PRO A 79 -6.51 -20.51 -20.21
N GLY A 80 -7.13 -19.49 -20.81
CA GLY A 80 -8.58 -19.33 -20.85
C GLY A 80 -9.22 -19.06 -19.48
N ARG A 81 -8.41 -19.06 -18.40
CA ARG A 81 -8.86 -18.72 -17.06
C ARG A 81 -8.81 -17.21 -16.86
N LYS A 82 -9.92 -16.65 -16.37
CA LYS A 82 -9.99 -15.25 -15.95
C LYS A 82 -9.12 -15.06 -14.70
N ARG A 83 -8.18 -14.11 -14.76
CA ARG A 83 -7.36 -13.73 -13.62
C ARG A 83 -7.74 -12.33 -13.16
N VAL A 84 -8.15 -12.23 -11.89
CA VAL A 84 -8.43 -10.94 -11.25
C VAL A 84 -7.13 -10.43 -10.63
N LEU A 85 -6.71 -9.25 -11.06
CA LEU A 85 -5.55 -8.55 -10.56
C LEU A 85 -6.00 -7.39 -9.68
N TYR A 86 -5.39 -7.30 -8.50
CA TYR A 86 -5.58 -6.19 -7.57
C TYR A 86 -4.34 -5.29 -7.58
N THR A 87 -4.55 -3.98 -7.65
CA THR A 87 -3.50 -2.97 -7.43
C THR A 87 -3.35 -2.67 -5.94
N LYS A 88 -2.26 -1.98 -5.55
CA LYS A 88 -2.03 -1.53 -4.18
C LYS A 88 -3.13 -0.59 -3.67
N THR A 89 -3.79 0.12 -4.58
CA THR A 89 -4.91 1.03 -4.35
C THR A 89 -6.27 0.32 -4.26
N GLY A 90 -6.33 -1.00 -4.50
CA GLY A 90 -7.55 -1.81 -4.41
C GLY A 90 -8.37 -1.89 -5.70
N GLU A 91 -7.87 -1.34 -6.80
CA GLU A 91 -8.54 -1.41 -8.11
C GLU A 91 -8.43 -2.83 -8.67
N LYS A 92 -9.48 -3.27 -9.38
CA LYS A 92 -9.62 -4.62 -9.89
C LYS A 92 -9.57 -4.62 -11.41
N PHE A 93 -8.74 -5.48 -11.98
CA PHE A 93 -8.61 -5.67 -13.42
C PHE A 93 -8.74 -7.16 -13.76
N GLU A 94 -9.52 -7.47 -14.78
CA GLU A 94 -9.61 -8.82 -15.33
C GLU A 94 -8.73 -8.91 -16.57
N LYS A 95 -7.80 -9.88 -16.58
CA LYS A 95 -6.99 -10.21 -17.77
C LYS A 95 -7.20 -11.68 -18.07
N VAL A 96 -7.61 -11.99 -19.31
CA VAL A 96 -7.63 -13.34 -19.85
C VAL A 96 -6.39 -13.51 -20.70
N ILE A 97 -5.68 -14.63 -20.52
CA ILE A 97 -4.52 -14.98 -21.33
C ILE A 97 -4.90 -16.25 -22.09
N GLU A 98 -4.81 -16.17 -23.41
CA GLU A 98 -5.01 -17.30 -24.33
C GLU A 98 -3.64 -17.73 -24.87
N TRP A 99 -3.50 -19.01 -25.26
CA TRP A 99 -2.29 -19.43 -25.96
C TRP A 99 -2.29 -18.83 -27.36
N PRO A 100 -1.11 -18.48 -27.90
CA PRO A 100 -0.99 -18.35 -29.34
C PRO A 100 -1.43 -19.68 -29.98
N ASN A 101 -2.28 -19.62 -31.01
CA ASN A 101 -2.83 -20.80 -31.70
C ASN A 101 -1.73 -21.85 -31.92
N ILE A 102 -1.89 -23.01 -31.30
CA ILE A 102 -1.08 -24.21 -31.50
C ILE A 102 -1.52 -24.88 -32.80
#